data_AF-A0A450Y2G4-F1
#
_entry.id   AF-A0A450Y2G4-F1
#
_cell.length_a   1.000
_cell.length_b   1.000
_cell.length_c   1.000
_cell.angle_alpha   90.00
_cell.angle_beta   90.00
_cell.angle_gamma   90.00
#
_symmetry.space_group_name_H-M   'P 1'
#
loop_
_entity.id
_entity.type
_entity.pdbx_description
1 polymer ?
#
loop_
_entity_poly.entity_id
_entity_poly.type
_entity_poly.pdbx_seq_one_letter_code
_entity_poly.pdbx_strand_id
1 'polypeptide(L)'
;MEKAFIYTYRGGIIIAISIAFAMVISDFSLNILLFSLPYMLILVFLGYRLSLDKRNMAGERIQTAGYLHTLIGFSIALLHVSSSQEGFNIGEVMQPLGSALITSILGWFAGGELSSIKREGDVPGIKDEMGKLSTELDGFTNKVRATHKNYIKTIQGFSEEYGRLLDKQSKESEKLLDRQKKLIEELINGSNGVLTKTKETLGQLDASSRGLIDAMNKTNGLSKEFNEEFGKFGEEFKETTSRIQENAKAHAEALQGATLEAKNAEKYLSESRVLIAELEKLLNYISTIRGHIGT
;
A
#
# COMPACT_ATOMS: atom_id res chain seq x y z
N MET A 1 50.48 0.01 61.12
CA MET A 1 49.02 0.20 60.96
C MET A 1 48.66 1.19 59.87
N GLU A 2 49.23 2.39 59.86
CA GLU A 2 48.92 3.42 58.83
C GLU A 2 49.18 2.97 57.38
N LYS A 3 50.36 2.42 57.08
CA LYS A 3 50.66 1.88 55.74
C LYS A 3 49.62 0.84 55.32
N ALA A 4 49.25 -0.07 56.22
CA ALA A 4 48.23 -1.09 55.95
C ALA A 4 46.86 -0.45 55.63
N PHE A 5 46.41 0.54 56.41
CA PHE A 5 45.17 1.27 56.12
C PHE A 5 45.19 1.94 54.75
N ILE A 6 46.29 2.61 54.38
CA ILE A 6 46.43 3.29 53.09
C ILE A 6 46.43 2.29 51.93
N TYR A 7 47.13 1.17 52.06
CA TYR A 7 47.14 0.12 51.04
C TYR A 7 45.79 -0.55 50.90
N THR A 8 45.11 -0.87 52.01
CA THR A 8 43.74 -1.41 51.98
C THR A 8 42.79 -0.42 51.32
N TYR A 9 42.82 0.86 51.71
CA TYR A 9 41.98 1.91 51.13
C TYR A 9 42.15 2.01 49.62
N ARG A 10 43.38 2.17 49.13
CA ARG A 10 43.66 2.27 47.69
C ARG A 10 43.36 0.98 46.94
N GLY A 11 43.75 -0.17 47.51
CA GLY A 11 43.55 -1.48 46.90
C GLY A 11 42.07 -1.80 46.70
N GLY A 12 41.23 -1.56 47.71
CA GLY A 12 39.80 -1.85 47.57
C GLY A 12 39.07 -0.92 46.60
N ILE A 13 39.50 0.34 46.44
CA ILE A 13 38.97 1.23 45.39
C ILE A 13 39.32 0.68 44.00
N ILE A 14 40.57 0.28 43.79
CA ILE A 14 41.01 -0.28 42.50
C ILE A 14 40.23 -1.56 42.19
N ILE A 15 40.09 -2.46 43.17
CA ILE A 15 39.34 -3.71 43.00
C ILE A 15 37.85 -3.42 42.70
N ALA A 16 37.22 -2.47 43.40
CA ALA A 16 35.83 -2.10 43.15
C ALA A 16 35.60 -1.57 41.73
N ILE A 17 36.53 -0.75 41.21
CA ILE A 17 36.48 -0.26 39.82
C ILE A 17 36.73 -1.40 38.83
N SER A 18 37.69 -2.30 39.09
CA SER A 18 37.94 -3.47 38.23
C SER A 18 36.75 -4.41 38.16
N ILE A 19 36.06 -4.65 39.29
CA ILE A 19 34.81 -5.42 39.33
C ILE A 19 33.74 -4.71 38.52
N ALA A 20 33.52 -3.41 38.74
CA ALA A 20 32.53 -2.63 37.99
C ALA A 20 32.76 -2.73 36.47
N PHE A 21 34.02 -2.62 36.02
CA PHE A 21 34.39 -2.74 34.62
C PHE A 21 34.15 -4.16 34.07
N ALA A 22 34.48 -5.19 34.83
CA ALA A 22 34.22 -6.58 34.45
C ALA A 22 32.71 -6.90 34.35
N MET A 23 31.89 -6.33 35.24
CA MET A 23 30.42 -6.48 35.18
C MET A 23 29.84 -5.88 33.89
N VAL A 24 30.42 -4.78 33.40
CA VAL A 24 29.95 -4.09 32.18
C VAL A 24 30.40 -4.81 30.89
N ILE A 25 31.57 -5.44 30.89
CA ILE A 25 32.14 -6.05 29.67
C ILE A 25 31.77 -7.53 29.53
N SER A 26 31.59 -8.24 30.64
CA SER A 26 31.47 -9.71 30.63
C SER A 26 30.11 -10.22 31.11
N ASP A 27 29.10 -9.36 31.23
CA ASP A 27 27.77 -9.68 31.80
C ASP A 27 27.86 -10.49 33.11
N PHE A 28 28.90 -10.21 33.89
CA PHE A 28 29.24 -10.99 35.07
C PHE A 28 28.47 -10.45 36.27
N SER A 29 27.42 -11.14 36.72
CA SER A 29 26.60 -10.73 37.87
C SER A 29 27.25 -11.16 39.20
N LEU A 30 28.24 -10.40 39.66
CA LEU A 30 28.79 -10.55 41.01
C LEU A 30 28.07 -9.62 42.00
N ASN A 31 27.68 -10.17 43.16
CA ASN A 31 27.09 -9.40 44.24
C ASN A 31 28.11 -8.38 44.78
N ILE A 32 28.04 -7.13 44.33
CA ILE A 32 28.89 -6.01 44.79
C ILE A 32 28.90 -5.93 46.32
N LEU A 33 27.77 -6.24 46.96
CA LEU A 33 27.61 -6.28 48.41
C LEU A 33 28.56 -7.26 49.09
N LEU A 34 28.87 -8.40 48.46
CA LEU A 34 29.74 -9.43 49.00
C LEU A 34 31.19 -8.95 49.13
N PHE A 35 31.61 -7.97 48.31
CA PHE A 35 32.95 -7.41 48.36
C PHE A 35 32.99 -6.06 49.10
N SER A 36 32.05 -5.17 48.82
CA SER A 36 32.08 -3.80 49.32
C SER A 36 31.79 -3.69 50.81
N LEU A 37 30.91 -4.54 51.36
CA LEU A 37 30.58 -4.50 52.78
C LEU A 37 31.75 -5.00 53.66
N PRO A 38 32.38 -6.16 53.41
CA PRO A 38 33.56 -6.59 54.17
C PRO A 38 34.73 -5.60 54.03
N TYR A 39 34.93 -5.04 52.83
CA TYR A 39 35.95 -4.02 52.61
C TYR A 39 35.77 -2.79 53.52
N MET A 40 34.54 -2.25 53.58
CA MET A 40 34.22 -1.10 54.44
C MET A 40 34.43 -1.43 55.91
N LEU A 41 34.01 -2.63 56.36
CA LEU A 41 34.23 -3.06 57.76
C LEU A 41 35.72 -3.20 58.11
N ILE A 42 36.53 -3.73 57.18
CA ILE A 42 37.99 -3.83 57.37
C ILE A 42 38.61 -2.43 57.46
N LEU A 43 38.19 -1.49 56.62
CA LEU A 43 38.68 -0.11 56.70
C LEU A 43 38.32 0.57 58.02
N VAL A 44 37.08 0.41 58.48
CA VAL A 44 36.63 0.93 59.77
C VAL A 44 37.45 0.34 60.90
N PHE A 45 37.62 -0.98 60.92
CA PHE A 45 38.43 -1.68 61.93
C PHE A 45 39.89 -1.21 61.95
N LEU A 46 40.51 -1.06 60.77
CA LEU A 46 41.87 -0.55 60.65
C LEU A 46 41.97 0.92 61.06
N GLY A 47 40.97 1.74 60.73
CA GLY A 47 40.86 3.14 61.12
C GLY A 47 40.83 3.33 62.64
N TYR A 48 40.05 2.51 63.34
CA TYR A 48 40.00 2.50 64.81
C TYR A 48 41.32 2.11 65.48
N ARG A 49 42.17 1.32 64.81
CA ARG A 49 43.50 0.94 65.31
C ARG A 49 44.60 1.96 65.00
N LEU A 50 44.29 3.09 64.36
CA LEU A 50 45.25 4.18 64.16
C LEU A 50 45.35 5.07 65.39
N SER A 51 46.48 5.78 65.51
CA SER A 51 46.70 6.78 66.55
C SER A 51 45.74 7.97 66.39
N LEU A 52 45.41 8.62 67.50
CA LEU A 52 44.34 9.64 67.58
C LEU A 52 44.52 10.80 66.58
N ASP A 53 45.77 11.18 66.33
CA ASP A 53 46.18 12.19 65.35
C ASP A 53 45.89 11.81 63.90
N LYS A 54 45.78 10.51 63.60
CA LYS A 54 45.58 9.94 62.25
C LYS A 54 44.18 9.42 62.01
N ARG A 55 43.37 9.26 63.07
CA ARG A 55 41.97 8.83 62.97
C ARG A 55 41.12 9.79 62.18
N ASN A 56 41.40 11.10 62.26
CA ASN A 56 40.65 12.10 61.49
C ASN A 56 40.78 11.91 59.98
N MET A 57 42.03 11.79 59.52
CA MET A 57 42.35 11.48 58.12
C MET A 57 41.79 10.13 57.68
N ALA A 58 41.76 9.14 58.57
CA ALA A 58 41.15 7.84 58.29
C ALA A 58 39.63 7.95 58.16
N GLY A 59 38.99 8.77 58.99
CA GLY A 59 37.57 9.07 58.96
C GLY A 59 37.13 9.68 57.63
N GLU A 60 37.77 10.76 57.20
CA GLU A 60 37.51 11.41 55.90
C GLU A 60 37.67 10.43 54.72
N ARG A 61 38.65 9.53 54.79
CA ARG A 61 38.89 8.52 53.75
C ARG A 61 37.82 7.43 53.75
N ILE A 62 37.35 7.01 54.92
CA ILE A 62 36.23 6.04 55.03
C ILE A 62 34.94 6.65 54.48
N GLN A 63 34.66 7.93 54.75
CA GLN A 63 33.52 8.65 54.16
C GLN A 63 33.64 8.72 52.64
N THR A 64 34.83 9.07 52.13
CA THR A 64 35.13 9.14 50.70
C THR A 64 34.95 7.76 50.03
N ALA A 65 35.39 6.68 50.67
CA ALA A 65 35.19 5.32 50.16
C ALA A 65 33.71 4.94 50.08
N GLY A 66 32.90 5.31 51.08
CA GLY A 66 31.45 5.10 51.06
C GLY A 66 30.76 5.87 49.92
N TYR A 67 31.14 7.12 49.71
CA TYR A 67 30.66 7.93 48.58
C TYR A 67 31.05 7.32 47.22
N LEU A 68 32.30 6.87 47.07
CA LEU A 68 32.78 6.25 45.84
C LEU A 68 32.02 4.97 45.50
N HIS A 69 31.74 4.13 46.50
CA HIS A 69 30.92 2.92 46.32
C HIS A 69 29.48 3.25 45.91
N THR A 70 28.96 4.38 46.39
CA THR A 70 27.62 4.87 45.98
C THR A 70 27.59 5.21 44.50
N LEU A 71 28.58 5.97 44.03
CA LEU A 71 28.69 6.33 42.62
C LEU A 71 28.86 5.10 41.74
N ILE A 72 29.71 4.15 42.13
CA ILE A 72 29.92 2.91 41.38
C ILE A 72 28.62 2.11 41.26
N GLY A 73 27.92 1.87 42.38
CA GLY A 73 26.67 1.11 42.36
C GLY A 73 25.56 1.83 41.58
N PHE A 74 25.50 3.16 41.65
CA PHE A 74 24.54 3.94 40.86
C PHE A 74 24.85 3.89 39.35
N SER A 75 26.12 4.02 38.95
CA SER A 75 26.53 3.90 37.56
C SER A 75 26.23 2.51 36.98
N ILE A 76 26.47 1.44 37.74
CA ILE A 76 26.15 0.08 37.30
C ILE A 76 24.65 -0.13 37.17
N ALA A 77 23.86 0.39 38.11
CA ALA A 77 22.39 0.34 38.05
C ALA A 77 21.85 1.05 36.79
N LEU A 78 22.40 2.22 36.43
CA LEU A 78 22.04 2.94 35.20
C LEU A 78 22.43 2.18 33.93
N LEU A 79 23.57 1.49 33.92
CA LEU A 79 23.99 0.69 32.76
C LEU A 79 23.06 -0.51 32.54
N HIS A 80 22.60 -1.17 33.60
CA HIS A 80 21.60 -2.25 33.50
C HIS A 80 20.24 -1.73 32.99
N VAL A 81 19.80 -0.54 33.42
CA VAL A 81 18.60 0.10 32.88
C VAL A 81 18.74 0.38 31.37
N SER A 82 19.95 0.72 30.92
CA SER A 82 20.22 1.08 29.53
C SER A 82 20.41 -0.12 28.58
N SER A 83 20.73 -1.31 29.10
CA SER A 83 21.05 -2.51 28.30
C SER A 83 19.90 -3.51 28.20
N SER A 84 18.85 -3.41 29.02
CA SER A 84 17.71 -4.33 29.01
C SER A 84 16.81 -4.15 27.75
N GLN A 85 17.10 -4.88 26.68
CA GLN A 85 16.24 -4.94 25.48
C GLN A 85 14.99 -5.84 25.66
N GLU A 86 14.95 -6.73 26.65
CA GLU A 86 13.88 -7.74 26.82
C GLU A 86 12.95 -7.51 28.03
N GLY A 87 12.97 -6.32 28.62
CA GLY A 87 12.13 -5.97 29.76
C GLY A 87 12.94 -5.61 30.99
N PHE A 88 12.43 -4.65 31.77
CA PHE A 88 13.12 -4.10 32.93
C PHE A 88 13.13 -5.09 34.10
N ASN A 89 14.28 -5.71 34.38
CA ASN A 89 14.44 -6.56 35.56
C ASN A 89 14.83 -5.71 36.77
N ILE A 90 13.85 -5.43 37.63
CA ILE A 90 14.06 -4.60 38.81
C ILE A 90 15.12 -5.17 39.77
N GLY A 91 15.31 -6.49 39.81
CA GLY A 91 16.32 -7.12 40.67
C GLY A 91 17.75 -6.72 40.31
N GLU A 92 18.03 -6.58 39.02
CA GLU A 92 19.36 -6.23 38.49
C GLU A 92 19.75 -4.78 38.77
N VAL A 93 18.76 -3.91 38.92
CA VAL A 93 18.96 -2.49 39.27
C VAL A 93 18.99 -2.30 40.80
N MET A 94 18.16 -3.05 41.54
CA MET A 94 18.02 -2.89 42.98
C MET A 94 19.20 -3.41 43.77
N GLN A 95 19.83 -4.50 43.32
CA GLN A 95 21.00 -5.08 43.98
C GLN A 95 22.21 -4.10 44.06
N PRO A 96 22.71 -3.53 42.94
CA PRO A 96 23.82 -2.59 42.98
C PRO A 96 23.47 -1.30 43.73
N LEU A 97 22.23 -0.80 43.60
CA LEU A 97 21.76 0.41 44.28
C LEU A 97 21.68 0.22 45.81
N GLY A 98 21.11 -0.90 46.28
CA GLY A 98 20.99 -1.21 47.70
C GLY A 98 22.36 -1.41 48.36
N SER A 99 23.30 -2.06 47.65
CA SER A 99 24.68 -2.23 48.12
C SER A 99 25.42 -0.90 48.24
N ALA A 100 25.30 -0.03 47.23
CA ALA A 100 25.83 1.32 47.25
C ALA A 100 25.34 2.11 48.47
N LEU A 101 24.05 2.03 48.77
CA LEU A 101 23.44 2.78 49.85
C LEU A 101 23.90 2.31 51.25
N ILE A 102 23.93 1.00 51.49
CA ILE A 102 24.38 0.43 52.78
C ILE A 102 25.84 0.77 53.05
N THR A 103 26.70 0.65 52.04
CA THR A 103 28.14 0.96 52.16
C THR A 103 28.39 2.46 52.31
N SER A 104 27.56 3.31 51.70
CA SER A 104 27.57 4.76 51.91
C SER A 104 27.28 5.13 53.37
N ILE A 105 26.19 4.60 53.93
CA ILE A 105 25.76 4.88 55.31
C ILE A 105 26.86 4.48 56.29
N LEU A 106 27.45 3.29 56.12
CA LEU A 106 28.56 2.84 56.95
C LEU A 106 29.80 3.74 56.82
N GLY A 107 30.12 4.19 55.60
CA GLY A 107 31.25 5.10 55.36
C GLY A 107 31.05 6.46 56.01
N TRP A 108 29.87 7.05 55.85
CA TRP A 108 29.50 8.34 56.45
C TRP A 108 29.51 8.28 57.97
N PHE A 109 28.89 7.24 58.54
CA PHE A 109 28.77 7.07 59.98
C PHE A 109 30.11 6.79 60.65
N ALA A 110 30.78 5.70 60.29
CA ALA A 110 32.02 5.29 60.93
C ALA A 110 33.16 6.27 60.64
N GLY A 111 33.18 6.86 59.44
CA GLY A 111 34.14 7.90 59.10
C GLY A 111 33.89 9.22 59.82
N GLY A 112 32.63 9.57 60.08
CA GLY A 112 32.23 10.72 60.89
C GLY A 112 32.66 10.58 62.35
N GLU A 113 32.47 9.41 62.93
CA GLU A 113 32.91 9.07 64.29
C GLU A 113 34.45 9.13 64.41
N LEU A 114 35.17 8.56 63.45
CA LEU A 114 36.64 8.59 63.43
C LEU A 114 37.22 10.00 63.27
N SER A 115 36.47 10.91 62.63
CA SER A 115 36.87 12.31 62.41
C SER A 115 36.49 13.27 63.54
N SER A 116 35.48 12.94 64.35
CA SER A 116 35.04 13.77 65.47
C SER A 116 35.88 13.61 66.75
N ILE A 117 36.60 12.50 66.93
CA ILE A 117 37.35 12.14 68.15
C ILE A 117 38.41 13.17 68.60
N LYS A 118 38.85 14.10 67.72
CA LYS A 118 39.83 15.15 68.07
C LYS A 118 39.18 16.46 68.54
N ARG A 119 37.85 16.57 68.53
CA ARG A 119 37.08 17.74 69.01
C ARG A 119 36.55 17.45 70.41
N GLU A 120 37.45 17.30 71.38
CA GLU A 120 37.03 17.17 72.79
C GLU A 120 36.44 18.49 73.30
N GLY A 121 35.21 18.43 73.79
CA GLY A 121 34.52 19.55 74.42
C GLY A 121 33.08 19.27 74.84
N ASP A 122 32.43 18.25 74.28
CA ASP A 122 31.12 17.79 74.76
C ASP A 122 30.94 16.32 74.35
N VAL A 123 31.00 15.40 75.30
CA VAL A 123 30.56 14.01 75.08
C VAL A 123 29.34 13.80 75.96
N PRO A 124 28.12 14.14 75.48
CA PRO A 124 26.93 13.47 75.96
C PRO A 124 27.13 11.97 75.68
N GLY A 125 26.81 11.12 76.65
CA GLY A 125 27.15 9.70 76.61
C GLY A 125 26.78 9.06 75.26
N ILE A 126 27.76 8.40 74.64
CA ILE A 126 27.69 7.65 73.37
C ILE A 126 26.39 6.82 73.21
N LYS A 127 25.81 6.39 74.33
CA LYS A 127 24.55 5.64 74.40
C LYS A 127 23.30 6.46 74.00
N ASP A 128 23.26 7.75 74.34
CA ASP A 128 22.16 8.66 74.00
C ASP A 128 22.26 9.14 72.55
N GLU A 129 23.47 9.36 72.04
CA GLU A 129 23.70 9.66 70.62
C GLU A 129 23.50 8.44 69.72
N MET A 130 23.94 7.23 70.12
CA MET A 130 23.57 5.99 69.43
C MET A 130 22.06 5.73 69.47
N GLY A 131 21.37 6.07 70.56
CA GLY A 131 19.91 5.97 70.66
C GLY A 131 19.19 6.93 69.72
N LYS A 132 19.62 8.21 69.69
CA LYS A 132 19.11 9.21 68.74
C LYS A 132 19.41 8.83 67.29
N LEU A 133 20.62 8.37 67.02
CA LEU A 133 21.03 7.98 65.68
C LEU A 133 20.32 6.70 65.23
N SER A 134 20.12 5.70 66.11
CA SER A 134 19.30 4.53 65.79
C SER A 134 17.86 4.93 65.46
N THR A 135 17.32 5.93 66.18
CA THR A 135 15.97 6.46 65.93
C THR A 135 15.91 7.24 64.61
N GLU A 136 16.93 8.04 64.29
CA GLU A 136 17.06 8.74 63.01
C GLU A 136 17.30 7.77 61.85
N LEU A 137 18.07 6.70 62.06
CA LEU A 137 18.35 5.67 61.08
C LEU A 137 17.10 4.83 60.80
N ASP A 138 16.31 4.51 61.82
CA ASP A 138 15.00 3.87 61.65
C ASP A 138 14.02 4.81 60.95
N GLY A 139 14.00 6.09 61.31
CA GLY A 139 13.17 7.11 60.65
C GLY A 139 13.54 7.29 59.18
N PHE A 140 14.83 7.34 58.88
CA PHE A 140 15.37 7.43 57.52
C PHE A 140 15.11 6.16 56.73
N THR A 141 15.35 4.98 57.31
CA THR A 141 15.08 3.68 56.69
C THR A 141 13.59 3.52 56.40
N ASN A 142 12.71 3.97 57.29
CA ASN A 142 11.27 3.96 57.06
C ASN A 142 10.86 4.95 55.97
N LYS A 143 11.46 6.14 55.90
CA LYS A 143 11.26 7.10 54.80
C LYS A 143 11.74 6.54 53.46
N VAL A 144 12.93 5.94 53.42
CA VAL A 144 13.47 5.28 52.22
C VAL A 144 12.56 4.13 51.83
N ARG A 145 12.15 3.26 52.76
CA ARG A 145 11.21 2.15 52.50
C ARG A 145 9.86 2.64 52.00
N ALA A 146 9.33 3.75 52.53
CA ALA A 146 8.08 4.35 52.09
C ALA A 146 8.18 4.95 50.68
N THR A 147 9.24 5.74 50.42
CA THR A 147 9.54 6.28 49.09
C THR A 147 9.75 5.15 48.09
N HIS A 148 10.46 4.09 48.48
CA HIS A 148 10.72 2.94 47.63
C HIS A 148 9.45 2.13 47.33
N LYS A 149 8.58 1.93 48.33
CA LYS A 149 7.24 1.34 48.12
C LYS A 149 6.41 2.19 47.15
N ASN A 150 6.46 3.51 47.27
CA ASN A 150 5.76 4.40 46.35
C ASN A 150 6.33 4.31 44.93
N TYR A 151 7.66 4.27 44.77
CA TYR A 151 8.29 4.06 43.46
C TYR A 151 7.89 2.73 42.83
N ILE A 152 7.94 1.62 43.58
CA ILE A 152 7.49 0.31 43.11
C ILE A 152 6.03 0.37 42.67
N LYS A 153 5.15 1.00 43.48
CA LYS A 153 3.73 1.15 43.14
C LYS A 153 3.52 1.98 41.87
N THR A 154 4.26 3.07 41.70
CA THR A 154 4.20 3.90 40.49
C THR A 154 4.67 3.13 39.27
N ILE A 155 5.77 2.38 39.37
CA ILE A 155 6.31 1.57 38.27
C ILE A 155 5.36 0.42 37.91
N GLN A 156 4.76 -0.24 38.90
CA GLN A 156 3.74 -1.27 38.65
C GLN A 156 2.52 -0.69 37.94
N GLY A 157 2.01 0.46 38.39
CA GLY A 157 0.91 1.15 37.73
C GLY A 157 1.24 1.53 36.28
N PHE A 158 2.45 2.05 36.04
CA PHE A 158 2.92 2.36 34.70
C PHE A 158 3.04 1.09 33.84
N SER A 159 3.56 -0.01 34.38
CA SER A 159 3.70 -1.30 33.67
C SER A 159 2.35 -1.90 33.29
N GLU A 160 1.35 -1.85 34.19
CA GLU A 160 -0.02 -2.31 33.92
C GLU A 160 -0.71 -1.45 32.84
N GLU A 161 -0.55 -0.12 32.92
CA GLU A 161 -1.09 0.81 31.93
C GLU A 161 -0.46 0.61 30.56
N TYR A 162 0.87 0.43 30.51
CA TYR A 162 1.61 0.13 29.29
C TYR A 162 1.19 -1.22 28.68
N GLY A 163 0.99 -2.24 29.53
CA GLY A 163 0.45 -3.54 29.11
C GLY A 163 -0.95 -3.44 28.51
N ARG A 164 -1.85 -2.65 29.11
CA ARG A 164 -3.19 -2.39 28.55
C ARG A 164 -3.13 -1.64 27.22
N LEU A 165 -2.23 -0.67 27.08
CA LEU A 165 -2.02 0.06 25.82
C LEU A 165 -1.53 -0.88 24.72
N LEU A 166 -0.57 -1.76 25.02
CA LEU A 166 -0.08 -2.80 24.11
C LEU A 166 -1.18 -3.77 23.68
N ASP A 167 -1.98 -4.28 24.62
CA ASP A 167 -3.12 -5.17 24.31
C ASP A 167 -4.18 -4.47 23.44
N LYS A 168 -4.49 -3.20 23.75
CA LYS A 168 -5.41 -2.40 22.94
C LYS A 168 -4.87 -2.18 21.53
N GLN A 169 -3.60 -1.81 21.39
CA GLN A 169 -2.96 -1.59 20.10
C GLN A 169 -2.89 -2.90 19.28
N SER A 170 -2.60 -4.02 19.93
CA SER A 170 -2.60 -5.34 19.29
C SER A 170 -3.98 -5.70 18.74
N LYS A 171 -5.05 -5.56 19.54
CA LYS A 171 -6.44 -5.80 19.11
C LYS A 171 -6.89 -4.86 18.00
N GLU A 172 -6.47 -3.60 18.05
CA GLU A 172 -6.82 -2.61 17.04
C GLU A 172 -6.09 -2.88 15.71
N SER A 173 -4.83 -3.32 15.78
CA SER A 173 -4.05 -3.80 14.63
C SER A 173 -4.69 -5.05 13.99
N GLU A 174 -5.11 -6.02 14.80
CA GLU A 174 -5.79 -7.23 14.32
C GLU A 174 -7.12 -6.90 13.61
N LYS A 175 -7.91 -5.98 14.17
CA LYS A 175 -9.14 -5.48 13.52
C LYS A 175 -8.86 -4.77 12.20
N LEU A 176 -7.77 -3.99 12.12
CA LEU A 176 -7.39 -3.31 10.88
C LEU A 176 -6.95 -4.31 9.81
N LEU A 177 -6.19 -5.34 10.18
CA LEU A 177 -5.78 -6.42 9.26
C LEU A 177 -7.00 -7.19 8.73
N ASP A 178 -7.94 -7.55 9.58
CA ASP A 178 -9.17 -8.24 9.17
C ASP A 178 -10.02 -7.38 8.21
N ARG A 179 -10.12 -6.08 8.51
CA ARG A 179 -10.80 -5.12 7.63
C ARG A 179 -10.10 -4.98 6.27
N GLN A 180 -8.77 -4.92 6.25
CA GLN A 180 -8.00 -4.87 5.00
C GLN A 180 -8.19 -6.15 4.18
N LYS A 181 -8.14 -7.33 4.83
CA LYS A 181 -8.39 -8.61 4.16
C LYS A 181 -9.77 -8.64 3.50
N LYS A 182 -10.81 -8.21 4.22
CA LYS A 182 -12.17 -8.13 3.68
C LYS A 182 -12.29 -7.17 2.49
N LEU A 183 -11.67 -5.99 2.58
CA LEU A 183 -11.64 -5.04 1.45
C LEU A 183 -10.92 -5.61 0.22
N ILE A 184 -9.84 -6.37 0.43
CA ILE A 184 -9.12 -7.06 -0.66
C ILE A 184 -10.02 -8.14 -1.29
N GLU A 185 -10.72 -8.94 -0.50
CA GLU A 185 -11.66 -9.95 -1.01
C GLU A 185 -12.81 -9.31 -1.79
N GLU A 186 -13.40 -8.21 -1.29
CA GLU A 186 -14.43 -7.45 -2.00
C GLU A 186 -13.91 -6.88 -3.33
N LEU A 187 -12.67 -6.36 -3.36
CA LEU A 187 -12.02 -5.84 -4.56
C LEU A 187 -11.78 -6.95 -5.60
N ILE A 188 -11.27 -8.12 -5.17
CA ILE A 188 -11.04 -9.27 -6.05
C ILE A 188 -12.36 -9.75 -6.65
N ASN A 189 -13.40 -9.91 -5.83
CA ASN A 189 -14.71 -10.35 -6.29
C ASN A 189 -15.36 -9.35 -7.25
N GLY A 190 -15.28 -8.05 -6.93
CA GLY A 190 -15.74 -6.98 -7.80
C GLY A 190 -15.02 -6.95 -9.14
N SER A 191 -13.69 -7.06 -9.11
CA SER A 191 -12.83 -7.11 -10.30
C SER A 191 -13.18 -8.30 -11.21
N ASN A 192 -13.33 -9.49 -10.63
CA ASN A 192 -13.76 -10.68 -11.36
C ASN A 192 -15.15 -10.50 -12.00
N GLY A 193 -16.09 -9.88 -11.28
CA GLY A 193 -17.42 -9.56 -11.81
C GLY A 193 -17.36 -8.62 -13.02
N VAL A 194 -16.51 -7.58 -12.96
CA VAL A 194 -16.27 -6.66 -14.09
C VAL A 194 -15.60 -7.37 -15.25
N LEU A 195 -14.60 -8.22 -14.99
CA LEU A 195 -13.88 -8.96 -16.02
C LEU A 195 -14.84 -9.90 -16.79
N THR A 196 -15.70 -10.63 -16.08
CA THR A 196 -16.72 -11.50 -16.68
C THR A 196 -17.69 -10.72 -17.55
N LYS A 197 -18.25 -9.60 -17.05
CA LYS A 197 -19.14 -8.74 -17.84
C LYS A 197 -18.46 -8.16 -19.07
N THR A 198 -17.20 -7.75 -18.94
CA THR A 198 -16.41 -7.25 -20.07
C THR A 198 -16.21 -8.34 -21.12
N LYS A 199 -15.91 -9.57 -20.70
CA LYS A 199 -15.76 -10.72 -21.60
C LYS A 199 -17.06 -11.07 -22.31
N GLU A 200 -18.20 -11.05 -21.60
CA GLU A 200 -19.52 -11.25 -22.20
C GLU A 200 -19.84 -10.15 -23.22
N THR A 201 -19.59 -8.89 -22.88
CA THR A 201 -19.82 -7.74 -23.77
C THR A 201 -18.96 -7.82 -25.02
N LEU A 202 -17.68 -8.18 -24.88
CA LEU A 202 -16.78 -8.41 -26.01
C LEU A 202 -17.24 -9.58 -26.89
N GLY A 203 -17.73 -10.66 -26.28
CA GLY A 203 -18.30 -11.79 -27.02
C GLY A 203 -19.55 -11.40 -27.81
N GLN A 204 -20.44 -10.60 -27.22
CA GLN A 204 -21.62 -10.05 -27.91
C GLN A 204 -21.22 -9.12 -29.06
N LEU A 205 -20.21 -8.28 -28.85
CA LEU A 205 -19.70 -7.37 -29.86
C LEU A 205 -19.07 -8.14 -31.04
N ASP A 206 -18.28 -9.19 -30.78
CA ASP A 206 -17.70 -10.04 -31.83
C ASP A 206 -18.80 -10.74 -32.65
N ALA A 207 -19.81 -11.32 -31.97
CA ALA A 207 -20.94 -11.93 -32.64
C ALA A 207 -21.73 -10.92 -33.50
N SER A 208 -21.97 -9.72 -32.97
CA SER A 208 -22.64 -8.64 -33.71
C SER A 208 -21.81 -8.18 -34.92
N SER A 209 -20.49 -8.05 -34.76
CA SER A 209 -19.56 -7.65 -35.82
C SER A 209 -19.58 -8.66 -36.97
N ARG A 210 -19.50 -9.96 -36.67
CA ARG A 210 -19.61 -11.03 -37.67
C ARG A 210 -20.95 -10.99 -38.40
N GLY A 211 -22.07 -10.83 -37.67
CA GLY A 211 -23.38 -10.70 -38.29
C GLY A 211 -23.49 -9.49 -39.23
N LEU A 212 -22.83 -8.38 -38.89
CA LEU A 212 -22.80 -7.18 -39.72
C LEU A 212 -21.96 -7.39 -40.99
N ILE A 213 -20.81 -8.07 -40.88
CA ILE A 213 -19.98 -8.47 -42.02
C ILE A 213 -20.75 -9.39 -42.95
N ASP A 214 -21.45 -10.40 -42.42
CA ASP A 214 -22.26 -11.32 -43.22
C ASP A 214 -23.40 -10.60 -43.94
N ALA A 215 -24.09 -9.68 -43.25
CA ALA A 215 -25.13 -8.85 -43.85
C ALA A 215 -24.57 -7.94 -44.95
N MET A 216 -23.39 -7.36 -44.75
CA MET A 216 -22.71 -6.52 -45.74
C MET A 216 -22.30 -7.33 -46.97
N ASN A 217 -21.73 -8.51 -46.77
CA ASN A 217 -21.36 -9.43 -47.86
C ASN A 217 -22.59 -9.86 -48.67
N LYS A 218 -23.70 -10.19 -47.99
CA LYS A 218 -24.97 -10.53 -48.65
C LYS A 218 -25.53 -9.35 -49.45
N THR A 219 -25.48 -8.15 -48.89
CA THR A 219 -25.95 -6.92 -49.57
C THR A 219 -25.10 -6.61 -50.80
N ASN A 220 -23.77 -6.77 -50.70
CA ASN A 220 -22.87 -6.62 -51.84
C ASN A 220 -23.15 -7.66 -52.93
N GLY A 221 -23.42 -8.92 -52.54
CA GLY A 221 -23.84 -9.98 -53.46
C GLY A 221 -25.11 -9.60 -54.22
N LEU A 222 -26.17 -9.21 -53.50
CA LEU A 222 -27.43 -8.75 -54.08
C LEU A 222 -27.26 -7.54 -54.99
N SER A 223 -26.43 -6.57 -54.61
CA SER A 223 -26.15 -5.40 -55.46
C SER A 223 -25.44 -5.79 -56.75
N LYS A 224 -24.56 -6.80 -56.71
CA LYS A 224 -23.87 -7.30 -57.91
C LYS A 224 -24.84 -8.04 -58.83
N GLU A 225 -25.66 -8.93 -58.28
CA GLU A 225 -26.71 -9.64 -59.03
C GLU A 225 -27.69 -8.65 -59.68
N PHE A 226 -28.15 -7.64 -58.92
CA PHE A 226 -29.02 -6.59 -59.45
C PHE A 226 -28.38 -5.83 -60.60
N ASN A 227 -27.10 -5.43 -60.48
CA ASN A 227 -26.39 -4.74 -61.56
C ASN A 227 -26.22 -5.62 -62.81
N GLU A 228 -25.98 -6.92 -62.64
CA GLU A 228 -25.88 -7.87 -63.74
C GLU A 228 -27.24 -8.06 -64.44
N GLU A 229 -28.33 -8.25 -63.68
CA GLU A 229 -29.68 -8.35 -64.23
C GLU A 229 -30.13 -7.07 -64.93
N PHE A 230 -29.88 -5.91 -64.31
CA PHE A 230 -30.22 -4.62 -64.88
C PHE A 230 -29.43 -4.33 -66.16
N GLY A 231 -28.16 -4.74 -66.20
CA GLY A 231 -27.34 -4.68 -67.40
C GLY A 231 -27.91 -5.54 -68.54
N LYS A 232 -28.30 -6.79 -68.25
CA LYS A 232 -28.96 -7.68 -69.24
C LYS A 232 -30.28 -7.10 -69.75
N PHE A 233 -31.12 -6.61 -68.83
CA PHE A 233 -32.37 -5.94 -69.19
C PHE A 233 -32.12 -4.74 -70.10
N GLY A 234 -31.10 -3.92 -69.82
CA GLY A 234 -30.72 -2.79 -70.66
C GLY A 234 -30.34 -3.19 -72.08
N GLU A 235 -29.56 -4.26 -72.24
CA GLU A 235 -29.20 -4.81 -73.56
C GLU A 235 -30.43 -5.40 -74.28
N GLU A 236 -31.26 -6.19 -73.61
CA GLU A 236 -32.50 -6.73 -74.19
C GLU A 236 -33.47 -5.63 -74.62
N PHE A 237 -33.60 -4.58 -73.82
CA PHE A 237 -34.42 -3.42 -74.14
C PHE A 237 -33.88 -2.68 -75.38
N LYS A 238 -32.56 -2.50 -75.47
CA LYS A 238 -31.90 -1.88 -76.62
C LYS A 238 -32.05 -2.72 -77.89
N GLU A 239 -31.94 -4.04 -77.79
CA GLU A 239 -32.16 -4.95 -78.92
C GLU A 239 -33.63 -4.89 -79.38
N THR A 240 -34.57 -4.97 -78.44
CA THR A 240 -36.00 -4.93 -78.73
C THR A 240 -36.40 -3.62 -79.39
N THR A 241 -35.94 -2.48 -78.87
CA THR A 241 -36.18 -1.16 -79.47
C THR A 241 -35.57 -1.02 -80.86
N SER A 242 -34.35 -1.54 -81.09
CA SER A 242 -33.73 -1.58 -82.42
C SER A 242 -34.55 -2.42 -83.40
N ARG A 243 -35.04 -3.60 -82.98
CA ARG A 243 -35.90 -4.46 -83.81
C ARG A 243 -37.24 -3.81 -84.13
N ILE A 244 -37.85 -3.11 -83.18
CA ILE A 244 -39.08 -2.35 -83.42
C ILE A 244 -38.82 -1.24 -84.44
N GLN A 245 -37.72 -0.50 -84.30
CA GLN A 245 -37.34 0.56 -85.24
C GLN A 245 -37.11 0.01 -86.65
N GLU A 246 -36.41 -1.12 -86.78
CA GLU A 246 -36.17 -1.79 -88.06
C GLU A 246 -37.48 -2.27 -88.70
N ASN A 247 -38.35 -2.93 -87.93
CA ASN A 247 -39.66 -3.37 -88.40
C ASN A 247 -40.55 -2.19 -88.82
N ALA A 248 -40.55 -1.10 -88.04
CA ALA A 248 -41.31 0.11 -88.38
C ALA A 248 -40.81 0.74 -89.68
N LYS A 249 -39.48 0.76 -89.90
CA LYS A 249 -38.88 1.23 -91.15
C LYS A 249 -39.28 0.32 -92.33
N ALA A 250 -39.16 -0.99 -92.18
CA ALA A 250 -39.56 -1.94 -93.22
C ALA A 250 -41.06 -1.82 -93.58
N HIS A 251 -41.92 -1.65 -92.58
CA HIS A 251 -43.36 -1.38 -92.82
C HIS A 251 -43.60 -0.05 -93.53
N ALA A 252 -42.89 1.02 -93.17
CA ALA A 252 -43.00 2.31 -93.84
C ALA A 252 -42.57 2.22 -95.31
N GLU A 253 -41.47 1.52 -95.60
CA GLU A 253 -40.99 1.27 -96.97
C GLU A 253 -42.00 0.43 -97.78
N ALA A 254 -42.56 -0.63 -97.20
CA ALA A 254 -43.60 -1.44 -97.83
C ALA A 254 -44.87 -0.62 -98.13
N LEU A 255 -45.28 0.24 -97.20
CA LEU A 255 -46.46 1.09 -97.35
C LEU A 255 -46.23 2.19 -98.40
N GLN A 256 -45.02 2.74 -98.48
CA GLN A 256 -44.61 3.65 -99.54
C GLN A 256 -44.63 2.95 -100.91
N GLY A 257 -44.14 1.72 -100.99
CA GLY A 257 -44.19 0.88 -102.18
C GLY A 257 -45.64 0.62 -102.65
N ALA A 258 -46.50 0.16 -101.73
CA ALA A 258 -47.92 -0.06 -102.01
C ALA A 258 -48.64 1.22 -102.44
N THR A 259 -48.29 2.38 -101.85
CA THR A 259 -48.84 3.68 -102.25
C THR A 259 -48.42 4.05 -103.67
N LEU A 260 -47.16 3.78 -104.04
CA LEU A 260 -46.66 4.02 -105.39
C LEU A 260 -47.35 3.12 -106.41
N GLU A 261 -47.52 1.83 -106.09
CA GLU A 261 -48.27 0.87 -106.91
C GLU A 261 -49.73 1.30 -107.08
N ALA A 262 -50.39 1.72 -105.99
CA ALA A 262 -51.77 2.23 -106.04
C ALA A 262 -51.88 3.47 -106.95
N LYS A 263 -50.92 4.40 -106.87
CA LYS A 263 -50.87 5.58 -107.75
C LYS A 263 -50.66 5.20 -109.22
N ASN A 264 -49.84 4.19 -109.50
CA ASN A 264 -49.67 3.67 -110.85
C ASN A 264 -50.95 2.99 -111.36
N ALA A 265 -51.63 2.21 -110.52
CA ALA A 265 -52.92 1.59 -110.84
C ALA A 265 -54.00 2.66 -111.13
N GLU A 266 -54.06 3.73 -110.32
CA GLU A 266 -54.94 4.88 -110.57
C GLU A 266 -54.66 5.51 -111.94
N LYS A 267 -53.38 5.71 -112.29
CA LYS A 267 -52.98 6.22 -113.60
C LYS A 267 -53.45 5.31 -114.74
N TYR A 268 -53.22 3.99 -114.64
CA TYR A 268 -53.69 3.03 -115.64
C TYR A 268 -55.22 3.02 -115.78
N LEU A 269 -55.95 3.15 -114.67
CA LEU A 269 -57.42 3.25 -114.69
C LEU A 269 -57.88 4.55 -115.35
N SER A 270 -57.20 5.67 -115.10
CA SER A 270 -57.46 6.94 -115.78
C SER A 270 -57.23 6.83 -117.29
N GLU A 271 -56.10 6.26 -117.70
CA GLU A 271 -55.79 6.02 -119.12
C GLU A 271 -56.82 5.07 -119.77
N SER A 272 -57.21 4.02 -119.06
CA SER A 272 -58.26 3.09 -119.50
C SER A 272 -59.62 3.79 -119.66
N ARG A 273 -59.99 4.70 -118.76
CA ARG A 273 -61.23 5.49 -118.89
C ARG A 273 -61.22 6.39 -120.13
N VAL A 274 -60.09 7.01 -120.45
CA VAL A 274 -59.96 7.82 -121.67
C VAL A 274 -60.15 6.94 -122.91
N LEU A 275 -59.50 5.78 -122.95
CA LEU A 275 -59.66 4.82 -124.06
C LEU A 275 -61.10 4.32 -124.19
N ILE A 276 -61.79 4.05 -123.08
CA ILE A 276 -63.22 3.67 -123.09
C ILE A 276 -64.06 4.82 -123.67
N ALA A 277 -63.82 6.06 -123.25
CA ALA A 277 -64.54 7.21 -123.79
C ALA A 277 -64.29 7.43 -125.29
N GLU A 278 -63.07 7.15 -125.77
CA GLU A 278 -62.75 7.17 -127.21
C GLU A 278 -63.44 6.03 -127.97
N LEU A 279 -63.46 4.82 -127.41
CA LEU A 279 -64.20 3.69 -127.97
C LEU A 279 -65.71 3.97 -128.02
N GLU A 280 -66.28 4.59 -126.98
CA GLU A 280 -67.68 5.03 -126.95
C GLU A 280 -67.97 6.08 -128.01
N LYS A 281 -67.05 7.04 -128.23
CA LYS A 281 -67.16 8.01 -129.34
C LYS A 281 -67.14 7.32 -130.71
N LEU A 282 -66.24 6.35 -130.90
CA LEU A 282 -66.16 5.57 -132.14
C LEU A 282 -67.43 4.72 -132.36
N LEU A 283 -67.95 4.09 -131.31
CA LEU A 283 -69.21 3.35 -131.33
C LEU A 283 -70.39 4.27 -131.70
N ASN A 284 -70.47 5.45 -131.08
CA ASN A 284 -71.46 6.46 -131.45
C ASN A 284 -71.31 6.89 -132.90
N TYR A 285 -70.08 7.16 -133.37
CA TYR A 285 -69.82 7.52 -134.77
C TYR A 285 -70.27 6.43 -135.76
N ILE A 286 -69.97 5.16 -135.47
CA ILE A 286 -70.45 4.01 -136.26
C ILE A 286 -71.98 3.93 -136.24
N SER A 287 -72.61 4.18 -135.09
CA SER A 287 -74.07 4.19 -134.96
C SER A 287 -74.72 5.31 -135.79
N THR A 288 -74.10 6.49 -135.85
CA THR A 288 -74.56 7.62 -136.66
C THR A 288 -74.41 7.36 -138.15
N ILE A 289 -73.31 6.73 -138.59
CA ILE A 289 -73.12 6.29 -139.99
C ILE A 289 -74.18 5.25 -140.37
N ARG A 290 -74.46 4.29 -139.49
CA ARG A 290 -75.53 3.29 -139.71
C ARG A 290 -76.90 3.96 -139.84
N GLY A 291 -77.15 5.07 -139.13
CA GLY A 291 -78.36 5.88 -139.27
C GLY A 291 -78.48 6.67 -140.58
N HIS A 292 -77.38 7.00 -141.24
CA HIS A 292 -77.36 7.73 -142.53
C HIS A 292 -77.41 6.83 -143.78
N ILE A 293 -77.29 5.51 -143.63
CA ILE A 293 -77.40 4.52 -144.73
C ILE A 293 -78.85 3.97 -144.83
N GLY A 294 -79.80 4.55 -144.10
CA GLY A 294 -81.18 4.09 -143.99
C GLY A 294 -82.23 5.17 -144.23
N THR A 295 -82.11 5.96 -145.30
CA THR A 295 -83.22 6.63 -146.01
C THR A 295 -82.79 6.93 -147.44
#